data_AF-A0AAV1RRE3-F1
#
_entry.id   AF-A0AAV1RRE3-F1
#
_cell.length_a   1.000
_cell.length_b   1.000
_cell.length_c   1.000
_cell.angle_alpha   90.00
_cell.angle_beta   90.00
_cell.angle_gamma   90.00
#
_symmetry.space_group_name_H-M   'P 1'
#
loop_
_entity.id
_entity.type
_entity.pdbx_description
1 polymer ?
#
loop_
_entity_poly.entity_id
_entity_poly.type
_entity_poly.pdbx_seq_one_letter_code
_entity_poly.pdbx_strand_id
1 'polypeptide(L)'
;MSMPLSHQSLYPSRTSLLLPKPCNCGNSHVTFPVRSRSSFTKTNRNGWVGCKPSNIKAIPTETSVLATNVKATVTVLDQRVDGADILPETLSLELVFSKLDPKTNEERSFKAQLERKVNGVLYEADIDEVSLGYGEVGAVYVTNDDDNKIFVKKIALEGQFILTCKSWVENKQKRLFFTNKSTYLPSQTPSGLRRLRKEELVSLRGDGKGERKQGDRIYDYDVYNDLDVPNTSPDSIPRPVLGGKEHPYPRRCRTGRLPTQKGIAAVKAGLSTIEDGFGNFAAIDVLFNEGIKFKEKKSGFIIDSVKDFLKELFGRARNKLLRFPIPEVMRRDRFSWFRDEEFARQTLAGVNPSCIQLVTEWPLRSKLDPNIYGRQESAITANIIKEDIKGFETVEEAIERKKLFILDYHDLLLPFVRQVRELGNRTLHGSRTLFFLTPQGTLKPLAIELTRPPMDGKPQWKQVFTPTGNATGVWLWKLAKANVLAHDSAYHQLITHWLRTHCATEPYIIAANRQLSAMHPIYRLLHPHFRYTMKINAEARNFLINADGIIETTFALGKYSMELSSVIYDKHWRFDHEGLPKDLIIR
;
A
#
# COMPACT_ATOMS: atom_id res chain seq x y z
N MET A 1 -0.50 -32.02 -59.31
CA MET A 1 -0.18 -30.71 -58.70
C MET A 1 -0.86 -30.68 -57.33
N SER A 2 -0.24 -31.35 -56.36
CA SER A 2 0.58 -30.77 -55.27
C SER A 2 -0.31 -30.29 -54.12
N MET A 3 -0.82 -31.24 -53.32
CA MET A 3 -0.28 -31.72 -52.03
C MET A 3 -0.42 -30.71 -50.87
N PRO A 4 -1.09 -31.09 -49.76
CA PRO A 4 -0.99 -30.41 -48.48
C PRO A 4 0.28 -30.90 -47.75
N LEU A 5 1.13 -29.98 -47.30
CA LEU A 5 2.30 -30.30 -46.48
C LEU A 5 2.05 -29.94 -45.02
N SER A 6 2.08 -30.96 -44.18
CA SER A 6 2.42 -30.89 -42.77
C SER A 6 3.86 -30.39 -42.58
N HIS A 7 4.11 -29.48 -41.63
CA HIS A 7 5.35 -29.49 -40.83
C HIS A 7 5.23 -28.70 -39.51
N GLN A 8 5.37 -29.48 -38.43
CA GLN A 8 6.14 -29.25 -37.20
C GLN A 8 6.52 -27.83 -36.74
N SER A 9 6.13 -27.54 -35.48
CA SER A 9 6.98 -27.10 -34.36
C SER A 9 8.04 -26.01 -34.62
N LEU A 10 7.89 -24.87 -33.91
CA LEU A 10 8.94 -24.29 -33.06
C LEU A 10 8.31 -23.18 -32.18
N TYR A 11 8.06 -23.50 -30.91
CA TYR A 11 7.78 -22.52 -29.86
C TYR A 11 9.13 -21.92 -29.39
N PRO A 12 9.30 -20.59 -29.35
CA PRO A 12 10.16 -19.96 -28.38
C PRO A 12 9.28 -19.44 -27.24
N SER A 13 9.16 -20.21 -26.17
CA SER A 13 8.66 -19.70 -24.89
C SER A 13 9.68 -18.70 -24.33
N ARG A 14 9.57 -17.43 -24.74
CA ARG A 14 10.23 -16.32 -24.05
C ARG A 14 9.55 -16.13 -22.69
N THR A 15 10.15 -16.73 -21.66
CA THR A 15 9.84 -16.46 -20.27
C THR A 15 10.22 -15.01 -19.96
N SER A 16 9.23 -14.12 -20.03
CA SER A 16 9.40 -12.73 -19.60
C SER A 16 9.40 -12.70 -18.07
N LEU A 17 10.57 -12.40 -17.51
CA LEU A 17 10.75 -12.00 -16.11
C LEU A 17 9.87 -10.79 -15.82
N LEU A 18 8.75 -11.01 -15.15
CA LEU A 18 7.92 -9.96 -14.56
C LEU A 18 8.67 -9.33 -13.38
N LEU A 19 9.39 -8.24 -13.66
CA LEU A 19 9.80 -7.28 -12.63
C LEU A 19 8.53 -6.60 -12.07
N PRO A 20 8.35 -6.52 -10.74
CA PRO A 20 7.21 -5.83 -10.17
C PRO A 20 7.40 -4.32 -10.33
N LYS A 21 6.53 -3.68 -11.12
CA LYS A 21 6.39 -2.23 -11.18
C LYS A 21 6.00 -1.69 -9.80
N PRO A 22 6.52 -0.53 -9.35
CA PRO A 22 5.92 0.20 -8.24
C PRO A 22 4.48 0.59 -8.66
N CYS A 23 3.55 0.50 -7.71
CA CYS A 23 2.13 0.73 -7.91
C CYS A 23 1.85 2.15 -8.44
N ASN A 24 1.87 2.30 -9.77
CA ASN A 24 1.13 3.34 -10.46
C ASN A 24 -0.30 2.83 -10.66
N CYS A 25 -1.27 3.59 -10.16
CA CYS A 25 -2.68 3.36 -10.36
C CYS A 25 -2.97 3.33 -11.88
N GLY A 26 -3.23 2.14 -12.40
CA GLY A 26 -3.64 1.91 -13.78
C GLY A 26 -4.76 0.89 -13.78
N ASN A 27 -5.96 1.34 -14.15
CA ASN A 27 -7.17 0.52 -14.31
C ASN A 27 -6.88 -0.72 -15.17
N SER A 28 -6.95 -1.91 -14.58
CA SER A 28 -7.09 -3.16 -15.32
C SER A 28 -8.48 -3.73 -15.06
N HIS A 29 -9.28 -3.79 -16.13
CA HIS A 29 -10.56 -4.49 -16.17
C HIS A 29 -10.42 -5.93 -15.67
N VAL A 30 -11.18 -6.30 -14.64
CA VAL A 30 -11.40 -7.70 -14.27
C VAL A 30 -12.66 -8.15 -15.01
N THR A 31 -12.48 -8.82 -16.14
CA THR A 31 -13.55 -9.59 -16.79
C THR A 31 -13.56 -10.98 -16.17
N PHE A 32 -14.66 -11.35 -15.49
CA PHE A 32 -14.89 -12.72 -15.02
C PHE A 32 -15.48 -13.56 -16.17
N PRO A 33 -14.81 -14.62 -16.64
CA PRO A 33 -15.48 -15.62 -17.46
C PRO A 33 -16.28 -16.56 -16.54
N VAL A 34 -17.61 -16.47 -16.63
CA VAL A 34 -18.52 -17.50 -16.11
C VAL A 34 -18.29 -18.77 -16.93
N ARG A 35 -17.61 -19.77 -16.35
CA ARG A 35 -17.58 -21.14 -16.89
C ARG A 35 -18.66 -21.97 -16.18
N SER A 36 -19.59 -22.50 -16.96
CA SER A 36 -20.56 -23.50 -16.50
C SER A 36 -19.82 -24.76 -16.04
N ARG A 37 -20.22 -25.31 -14.89
CA ARG A 37 -19.74 -26.60 -14.38
C ARG A 37 -20.53 -27.73 -15.05
N SER A 38 -19.85 -28.62 -15.75
CA SER A 38 -20.38 -29.95 -16.04
C SER A 38 -20.09 -30.89 -14.86
N SER A 39 -21.15 -31.57 -14.40
CA SER A 39 -21.11 -32.58 -13.34
C SER A 39 -20.53 -33.90 -13.87
N PHE A 40 -19.42 -34.36 -13.31
CA PHE A 40 -18.93 -35.73 -13.50
C PHE A 40 -19.12 -36.54 -12.23
N THR A 41 -20.03 -37.50 -12.30
CA THR A 41 -20.27 -38.57 -11.31
C THR A 41 -19.16 -39.61 -11.40
N LYS A 42 -18.40 -39.83 -10.31
CA LYS A 42 -17.48 -40.97 -10.17
C LYS A 42 -18.25 -42.17 -9.59
N THR A 43 -18.25 -43.28 -10.33
CA THR A 43 -18.72 -44.59 -9.87
C THR A 43 -17.58 -45.32 -9.16
N ASN A 44 -17.83 -45.79 -7.94
CA ASN A 44 -16.93 -46.67 -7.19
C ASN A 44 -17.05 -48.11 -7.71
N ARG A 45 -15.93 -48.74 -8.07
CA ARG A 45 -15.83 -50.21 -8.19
C ARG A 45 -14.76 -50.70 -7.21
N ASN A 46 -15.22 -51.44 -6.19
CA ASN A 46 -14.38 -52.21 -5.30
C ASN A 46 -13.98 -53.52 -5.97
N GLY A 47 -12.68 -53.75 -6.17
CA GLY A 47 -12.12 -55.05 -6.55
C GLY A 47 -11.13 -55.50 -5.49
N TRP A 48 -11.45 -56.58 -4.78
CA TRP A 48 -10.52 -57.28 -3.90
C TRP A 48 -9.72 -58.30 -4.73
N VAL A 49 -8.40 -58.21 -4.69
CA VAL A 49 -7.49 -59.23 -5.24
C VAL A 49 -6.73 -59.83 -4.06
N GLY A 50 -7.03 -61.09 -3.74
CA GLY A 50 -6.32 -61.86 -2.73
C GLY A 50 -4.92 -62.24 -3.19
N CYS A 51 -3.92 -62.07 -2.33
CA CYS A 51 -2.55 -62.54 -2.55
C CYS A 51 -2.23 -63.63 -1.52
N LYS A 52 -1.81 -64.81 -1.99
CA LYS A 52 -1.31 -65.92 -1.15
C LYS A 52 0.13 -65.60 -0.72
N PRO A 53 0.51 -65.77 0.55
CA PRO A 53 1.89 -65.61 0.97
C PRO A 53 2.70 -66.86 0.58
N SER A 54 3.82 -66.66 -0.10
CA SER A 54 4.89 -67.66 -0.22
C SER A 54 6.04 -67.26 0.70
N ASN A 55 6.48 -68.20 1.54
CA ASN A 55 7.64 -68.03 2.41
C ASN A 55 8.92 -68.09 1.57
N ILE A 56 9.51 -66.93 1.29
CA ILE A 56 10.87 -66.84 0.75
C ILE A 56 11.80 -66.49 1.92
N LYS A 57 12.71 -67.42 2.26
CA LYS A 57 13.83 -67.17 3.17
C LYS A 57 14.76 -66.13 2.54
N ALA A 58 14.86 -64.96 3.16
CA ALA A 58 15.90 -63.98 2.84
C ALA A 58 17.20 -64.35 3.59
N ILE A 59 18.27 -64.58 2.83
CA ILE A 59 19.64 -64.65 3.31
C ILE A 59 20.10 -63.20 3.54
N PRO A 60 20.72 -62.85 4.68
CA PRO A 60 21.19 -61.50 4.90
C PRO A 60 22.47 -61.28 4.08
N THR A 61 22.32 -60.66 2.91
CA THR A 61 23.46 -60.05 2.22
C THR A 61 23.73 -58.72 2.91
N GLU A 62 24.87 -58.58 3.57
CA GLU A 62 25.38 -57.28 4.03
C GLU A 62 25.39 -56.35 2.82
N THR A 63 24.39 -55.47 2.76
CA THR A 63 24.33 -54.44 1.75
C THR A 63 25.21 -53.33 2.28
N SER A 64 26.40 -53.16 1.70
CA SER A 64 27.16 -51.93 1.87
C SER A 64 26.22 -50.79 1.50
N VAL A 65 25.83 -49.98 2.48
CA VAL A 65 25.06 -48.76 2.24
C VAL A 65 25.97 -47.87 1.41
N LEU A 66 25.74 -47.83 0.10
CA LEU A 66 26.30 -46.78 -0.75
C LEU A 66 25.87 -45.47 -0.11
N ALA A 67 26.83 -44.69 0.37
CA ALA A 67 26.58 -43.36 0.90
C ALA A 67 25.97 -42.53 -0.24
N THR A 68 24.64 -42.40 -0.24
CA THR A 68 23.95 -41.45 -1.09
C THR A 68 24.21 -40.07 -0.51
N ASN A 69 24.98 -39.25 -1.23
CA ASN A 69 25.21 -37.87 -0.83
C ASN A 69 23.95 -37.05 -1.14
N VAL A 70 23.52 -36.23 -0.20
CA VAL A 70 22.42 -35.29 -0.36
C VAL A 70 22.99 -33.90 -0.62
N LYS A 71 22.57 -33.26 -1.71
CA LYS A 71 23.05 -31.93 -2.04
C LYS A 71 22.32 -30.84 -1.26
N ALA A 72 23.07 -30.01 -0.54
CA ALA A 72 22.59 -28.75 0.02
C ALA A 72 22.98 -27.57 -0.87
N THR A 73 22.06 -26.64 -1.11
CA THR A 73 22.30 -25.48 -1.98
C THR A 73 21.77 -24.19 -1.37
N VAL A 74 22.53 -23.11 -1.56
CA VAL A 74 22.12 -21.74 -1.25
C VAL A 74 22.30 -20.88 -2.51
N THR A 75 21.22 -20.25 -2.96
CA THR A 75 21.26 -19.32 -4.10
C THR A 75 21.13 -17.89 -3.60
N VAL A 76 22.08 -17.04 -3.99
CA VAL A 76 22.11 -15.61 -3.63
C VAL A 76 21.72 -14.73 -4.81
N LEU A 77 21.49 -13.44 -4.55
CA LEU A 77 21.39 -12.43 -5.60
C LEU A 77 22.78 -12.14 -6.16
N ASP A 78 22.86 -11.93 -7.47
CA ASP A 78 24.05 -11.37 -8.09
C ASP A 78 24.23 -9.92 -7.62
N GLN A 79 25.36 -9.63 -6.98
CA GLN A 79 25.62 -8.35 -6.31
C GLN A 79 26.87 -7.65 -6.84
N ARG A 80 27.27 -7.94 -8.07
CA ARG A 80 28.41 -7.28 -8.71
C ARG A 80 28.24 -5.76 -8.74
N VAL A 81 29.23 -5.03 -8.22
CA VAL A 81 29.30 -3.56 -8.23
C VAL A 81 30.49 -3.16 -9.10
N ASP A 82 30.25 -2.36 -10.14
CA ASP A 82 31.29 -1.92 -11.11
C ASP A 82 32.13 -3.07 -11.70
N GLY A 83 31.53 -4.26 -11.81
CA GLY A 83 32.19 -5.48 -12.31
C GLY A 83 32.98 -6.27 -11.27
N ALA A 84 33.17 -5.73 -10.06
CA ALA A 84 33.80 -6.44 -8.95
C ALA A 84 32.80 -7.40 -8.26
N ASP A 85 33.25 -8.63 -8.03
CA ASP A 85 32.51 -9.62 -7.26
C ASP A 85 32.79 -9.44 -5.78
N ILE A 86 31.72 -9.24 -5.00
CA ILE A 86 31.76 -8.98 -3.55
C ILE A 86 31.12 -10.13 -2.76
N LEU A 87 30.78 -11.23 -3.44
CA LEU A 87 30.18 -12.40 -2.81
C LEU A 87 31.27 -13.27 -2.15
N PRO A 88 31.00 -13.86 -0.98
CA PRO A 88 31.98 -14.68 -0.27
C PRO A 88 32.29 -15.98 -1.01
N GLU A 89 33.47 -16.57 -0.80
CA GLU A 89 33.79 -17.87 -1.40
C GLU A 89 33.08 -19.06 -0.72
N THR A 90 32.75 -18.92 0.56
CA THR A 90 32.06 -19.96 1.31
C THR A 90 30.94 -19.41 2.18
N LEU A 91 29.97 -20.27 2.51
CA LEU A 91 28.91 -19.99 3.48
C LEU A 91 28.79 -21.14 4.47
N SER A 92 28.50 -20.84 5.73
CA SER A 92 28.19 -21.87 6.72
C SER A 92 26.69 -22.09 6.79
N LEU A 93 26.26 -23.34 6.69
CA LEU A 93 24.88 -23.79 6.81
C LEU A 93 24.74 -24.72 7.99
N GLU A 94 23.82 -24.41 8.90
CA GLU A 94 23.53 -25.25 10.06
C GLU A 94 22.07 -25.70 9.99
N LEU A 95 21.86 -26.99 9.71
CA LEU A 95 20.57 -27.65 9.62
C LEU A 95 20.10 -28.02 11.02
N VAL A 96 18.88 -27.63 11.39
CA VAL A 96 18.28 -27.95 12.70
C VAL A 96 17.09 -28.89 12.52
N PHE A 97 17.12 -30.01 13.24
CA PHE A 97 16.11 -31.05 13.12
C PHE A 97 14.82 -30.72 13.89
N SER A 98 13.68 -31.17 13.36
CA SER A 98 12.35 -30.88 13.92
C SER A 98 12.14 -31.49 15.31
N LYS A 99 12.78 -32.61 15.63
CA LYS A 99 12.65 -33.31 16.91
C LYS A 99 13.95 -33.21 17.70
N LEU A 100 13.83 -33.19 19.03
CA LEU A 100 14.97 -33.35 19.93
C LEU A 100 15.63 -34.71 19.72
N ASP A 101 16.91 -34.80 20.04
CA ASP A 101 17.62 -36.07 20.07
C ASP A 101 16.97 -37.00 21.11
N PRO A 102 16.57 -38.23 20.75
CA PRO A 102 15.86 -39.12 21.66
C PRO A 102 16.73 -39.60 22.84
N LYS A 103 18.07 -39.53 22.74
CA LYS A 103 19.00 -39.95 23.78
C LYS A 103 19.34 -38.80 24.74
N THR A 104 19.65 -37.62 24.20
CA THR A 104 20.07 -36.48 25.04
C THR A 104 18.90 -35.56 25.42
N ASN A 105 17.78 -35.64 24.71
CA ASN A 105 16.65 -34.71 24.79
C ASN A 105 17.05 -33.25 24.49
N GLU A 106 18.11 -33.06 23.71
CA GLU A 106 18.62 -31.74 23.29
C GLU A 106 18.34 -31.47 21.81
N GLU A 107 18.51 -30.21 21.38
CA GLU A 107 18.38 -29.84 19.98
C GLU A 107 19.52 -30.44 19.16
N ARG A 108 19.15 -31.18 18.10
CA ARG A 108 20.10 -31.75 17.16
C ARG A 108 20.31 -30.77 16.00
N SER A 109 21.56 -30.49 15.66
CA SER A 109 21.93 -29.75 14.44
C SER A 109 23.08 -30.41 13.69
N PHE A 110 23.24 -30.08 12.42
CA PHE A 110 24.33 -30.51 11.56
C PHE A 110 24.87 -29.30 10.78
N LYS A 111 26.20 -29.10 10.78
CA LYS A 111 26.86 -27.98 10.12
C LYS A 111 27.56 -28.44 8.85
N ALA A 112 27.40 -27.69 7.77
CA ALA A 112 28.08 -27.87 6.50
C ALA A 112 28.67 -26.55 6.03
N GLN A 113 29.86 -26.60 5.44
CA GLN A 113 30.43 -25.47 4.71
C GLN A 113 30.08 -25.63 3.23
N LEU A 114 29.47 -24.62 2.62
CA LEU A 114 29.13 -24.61 1.20
C LEU A 114 30.15 -23.79 0.44
N GLU A 115 30.56 -24.33 -0.70
CA GLU A 115 31.50 -23.70 -1.61
C GLU A 115 30.77 -23.06 -2.77
N ARG A 116 31.24 -21.88 -3.17
CA ARG A 116 30.73 -21.15 -4.32
C ARG A 116 31.07 -21.89 -5.62
N LYS A 117 30.07 -22.05 -6.49
CA LYS A 117 30.23 -22.62 -7.84
C LYS A 117 30.61 -21.55 -8.85
N VAL A 118 31.15 -21.98 -9.99
CA VAL A 118 31.65 -21.16 -11.12
C VAL A 118 30.64 -20.09 -11.60
N ASN A 119 29.35 -20.36 -11.42
CA ASN A 119 28.24 -19.48 -11.76
C ASN A 119 28.15 -18.21 -10.86
N GLY A 120 28.98 -18.12 -9.81
CA GLY A 120 29.13 -16.99 -8.89
C GLY A 120 28.03 -16.82 -7.84
N VAL A 121 26.82 -17.31 -8.10
CA VAL A 121 25.63 -17.05 -7.25
C VAL A 121 25.06 -18.27 -6.53
N LEU A 122 25.69 -19.44 -6.71
CA LEU A 122 25.24 -20.71 -6.18
C LEU A 122 26.32 -21.29 -5.28
N TYR A 123 25.93 -21.65 -4.06
CA TYR A 123 26.77 -22.33 -3.09
C TYR A 123 26.23 -23.74 -2.92
N GLU A 124 27.12 -24.73 -2.91
CA GLU A 124 26.72 -26.14 -2.73
C GLU A 124 27.65 -26.88 -1.78
N ALA A 125 27.11 -27.89 -1.11
CA ALA A 125 27.86 -28.91 -0.38
C ALA A 125 27.18 -30.27 -0.58
N ASP A 126 27.99 -31.32 -0.70
CA ASP A 126 27.52 -32.70 -0.65
C ASP A 126 27.57 -33.17 0.82
N ILE A 127 26.43 -33.63 1.33
CA ILE A 127 26.27 -34.04 2.73
C ILE A 127 25.99 -35.54 2.77
N ASP A 128 26.79 -36.28 3.52
CA ASP A 128 26.56 -37.71 3.72
C ASP A 128 25.19 -37.94 4.40
N GLU A 129 24.30 -38.71 3.77
CA GLU A 129 22.94 -38.95 4.28
C GLU A 129 22.94 -39.63 5.66
N VAL A 130 23.96 -40.45 5.93
CA VAL A 130 24.19 -41.07 7.24
C VAL A 130 24.39 -40.01 8.33
N SER A 131 25.09 -38.93 8.03
CA SER A 131 25.36 -37.81 8.95
C SER A 131 24.08 -37.02 9.29
N LEU A 132 23.11 -36.97 8.36
CA LEU A 132 21.79 -36.37 8.62
C LEU A 132 20.93 -37.25 9.54
N GLY A 133 21.19 -38.57 9.60
CA GLY A 133 20.53 -39.53 10.49
C GLY A 133 19.01 -39.41 10.51
N TYR A 134 18.37 -39.71 9.38
CA TYR A 134 16.92 -39.91 9.13
C TYR A 134 15.93 -38.86 9.72
N GLY A 135 16.41 -37.74 10.23
CA GLY A 135 15.58 -36.70 10.86
C GLY A 135 15.07 -35.67 9.85
N GLU A 136 13.83 -35.23 10.01
CA GLU A 136 13.29 -34.11 9.24
C GLU A 136 13.96 -32.79 9.69
N VAL A 137 14.49 -32.03 8.73
CA VAL A 137 15.02 -30.68 8.98
C VAL A 137 13.87 -29.67 9.07
N GLY A 138 13.78 -28.97 10.20
CA GLY A 138 12.72 -28.00 10.50
C GLY A 138 13.14 -26.54 10.34
N ALA A 139 14.44 -26.27 10.52
CA ALA A 139 15.00 -24.94 10.34
C ALA A 139 16.46 -24.99 9.85
N VAL A 140 16.96 -23.85 9.39
CA VAL A 140 18.29 -23.70 8.83
C VAL A 140 18.86 -22.35 9.26
N TYR A 141 20.09 -22.35 9.76
CA TYR A 141 20.89 -21.15 9.92
C TYR A 141 21.81 -20.99 8.72
N VAL A 142 21.87 -19.76 8.19
CA VAL A 142 22.90 -19.34 7.24
C VAL A 142 23.79 -18.34 7.96
N THR A 143 25.11 -18.56 7.92
CA THR A 143 26.10 -17.63 8.43
C THR A 143 26.97 -17.16 7.28
N ASN A 144 27.15 -15.84 7.23
CA ASN A 144 28.08 -15.20 6.32
C ASN A 144 29.25 -14.64 7.14
N ASP A 145 30.41 -15.27 7.00
CA ASP A 145 31.60 -14.90 7.78
C ASP A 145 32.41 -13.75 7.14
N ASP A 146 32.01 -13.32 5.93
CA ASP A 146 32.60 -12.21 5.19
C ASP A 146 32.05 -10.85 5.66
N ASP A 147 32.72 -9.77 5.28
CA ASP A 147 32.40 -8.39 5.64
C ASP A 147 31.23 -7.82 4.81
N ASN A 148 30.96 -8.37 3.62
CA ASN A 148 29.87 -7.93 2.76
C ASN A 148 28.58 -8.70 3.03
N LYS A 149 27.46 -8.00 3.23
CA LYS A 149 26.14 -8.64 3.37
C LYS A 149 25.68 -9.29 2.07
N ILE A 150 24.97 -10.41 2.19
CA ILE A 150 24.44 -11.17 1.05
C ILE A 150 22.91 -11.19 1.03
N PHE A 151 22.31 -11.28 -0.15
CA PHE A 151 20.87 -11.49 -0.29
C PHE A 151 20.55 -12.94 -0.66
N VAL A 152 20.04 -13.72 0.29
CA VAL A 152 19.67 -15.13 0.08
C VAL A 152 18.31 -15.21 -0.58
N LYS A 153 18.27 -15.74 -1.82
CA LYS A 153 17.03 -15.96 -2.57
C LYS A 153 16.38 -17.28 -2.19
N LYS A 154 17.17 -18.36 -2.18
CA LYS A 154 16.68 -19.74 -2.06
C LYS A 154 17.65 -20.58 -1.24
N ILE A 155 17.12 -21.47 -0.43
CA ILE A 155 17.87 -22.54 0.24
C ILE A 155 17.17 -23.85 -0.09
N ALA A 156 17.90 -24.89 -0.43
CA ALA A 156 17.33 -26.21 -0.66
C ALA A 156 18.23 -27.31 -0.12
N LEU A 157 17.60 -28.36 0.37
CA LEU A 157 18.21 -29.65 0.68
C LEU A 157 17.51 -30.69 -0.17
N GLU A 158 18.26 -31.35 -1.04
CA GLU A 158 17.73 -32.34 -1.99
C GLU A 158 16.90 -33.41 -1.25
N GLY A 159 15.77 -33.79 -1.85
CA GLY A 159 14.82 -34.75 -1.26
C GLY A 159 14.02 -34.23 -0.05
N GLN A 160 14.43 -33.16 0.64
CA GLN A 160 13.77 -32.70 1.87
C GLN A 160 12.94 -31.43 1.71
N PHE A 161 13.53 -30.30 1.30
CA PHE A 161 12.83 -29.02 1.25
C PHE A 161 13.43 -28.03 0.24
N ILE A 162 12.58 -27.08 -0.17
CA ILE A 162 12.97 -25.91 -0.93
C ILE A 162 12.33 -24.68 -0.28
N LEU A 163 13.17 -23.73 0.14
CA LEU A 163 12.75 -22.52 0.81
C LEU A 163 13.04 -21.28 -0.04
N THR A 164 12.03 -20.44 -0.23
CA THR A 164 12.20 -19.09 -0.76
C THR A 164 12.40 -18.12 0.41
N CYS A 165 13.60 -17.57 0.55
CA CYS A 165 14.00 -16.77 1.72
C CYS A 165 13.76 -15.28 1.49
N LYS A 166 14.30 -14.74 0.38
CA LYS A 166 14.26 -13.31 0.02
C LYS A 166 14.65 -12.41 1.20
N SER A 167 15.79 -12.70 1.83
CA SER A 167 16.29 -11.98 2.99
C SER A 167 17.76 -11.62 2.85
N TRP A 168 18.11 -10.46 3.36
CA TRP A 168 19.49 -10.10 3.65
C TRP A 168 20.02 -10.92 4.84
N VAL A 169 21.30 -11.30 4.76
CA VAL A 169 22.10 -11.85 5.84
C VAL A 169 23.28 -10.89 6.01
N GLU A 170 23.30 -10.21 7.16
CA GLU A 170 24.36 -9.26 7.50
C GLU A 170 25.67 -9.99 7.81
N ASN A 171 26.78 -9.25 7.76
CA ASN A 171 28.11 -9.78 8.03
C ASN A 171 28.24 -10.31 9.46
N LYS A 172 28.91 -11.46 9.61
CA LYS A 172 29.22 -12.10 10.90
C LYS A 172 27.98 -12.37 11.76
N GLN A 173 26.79 -12.47 11.13
CA GLN A 173 25.54 -12.77 11.80
C GLN A 173 24.96 -14.08 11.30
N LYS A 174 24.45 -14.88 12.25
CA LYS A 174 23.64 -16.06 11.96
C LYS A 174 22.22 -15.66 11.63
N ARG A 175 21.67 -16.17 10.53
CA ARG A 175 20.27 -15.97 10.17
C ARG A 175 19.49 -17.27 10.12
N LEU A 176 18.50 -17.38 11.00
CA LEU A 176 17.51 -18.44 11.05
C LEU A 176 16.46 -18.34 9.93
N PHE A 177 16.13 -19.49 9.36
CA PHE A 177 15.07 -19.71 8.39
C PHE A 177 14.29 -20.99 8.74
N PHE A 178 12.96 -20.93 8.78
CA PHE A 178 12.12 -22.12 8.98
C PHE A 178 11.70 -22.73 7.64
N THR A 179 11.61 -24.06 7.56
CA THR A 179 11.26 -24.75 6.30
C THR A 179 9.81 -24.55 5.87
N ASN A 180 9.51 -24.73 4.58
CA ASN A 180 8.16 -24.57 4.04
C ASN A 180 7.18 -25.66 4.52
N LYS A 181 7.67 -26.87 4.85
CA LYS A 181 6.87 -27.92 5.52
C LYS A 181 6.42 -27.52 6.94
N SER A 182 7.07 -26.52 7.52
CA SER A 182 6.83 -26.07 8.89
C SER A 182 5.71 -25.03 9.02
N THR A 183 4.46 -25.42 8.78
CA THR A 183 3.29 -24.59 9.13
C THR A 183 2.66 -25.11 10.42
N TYR A 184 2.87 -24.43 11.54
CA TYR A 184 2.48 -24.91 12.86
C TYR A 184 1.83 -23.81 13.72
N LEU A 185 0.71 -24.16 14.36
CA LEU A 185 0.26 -23.45 15.55
C LEU A 185 1.30 -23.60 16.69
N PRO A 186 1.32 -22.71 17.69
CA PRO A 186 2.25 -22.84 18.82
C PRO A 186 2.23 -24.24 19.45
N SER A 187 1.05 -24.81 19.69
CA SER A 187 0.85 -26.15 20.27
C SER A 187 1.36 -27.30 19.40
N GLN A 188 1.45 -27.09 18.08
CA GLN A 188 1.89 -28.09 17.10
C GLN A 188 3.38 -27.96 16.78
N THR A 189 4.09 -27.00 17.37
CA THR A 189 5.51 -26.77 17.08
C THR A 189 6.32 -28.01 17.50
N PRO A 190 7.07 -28.63 16.56
CA PRO A 190 7.96 -29.76 16.86
C PRO A 190 8.94 -29.42 17.98
N SER A 191 9.27 -30.40 18.82
CA SER A 191 10.02 -30.18 20.06
C SER A 191 11.37 -29.50 19.84
N GLY A 192 12.10 -29.86 18.78
CA GLY A 192 13.39 -29.28 18.42
C GLY A 192 13.33 -27.84 17.90
N LEU A 193 12.13 -27.30 17.63
CA LEU A 193 11.94 -25.94 17.10
C LEU A 193 11.31 -24.98 18.11
N ARG A 194 10.89 -25.46 19.29
CA ARG A 194 10.13 -24.65 20.26
C ARG A 194 10.93 -23.46 20.79
N ARG A 195 12.21 -23.69 21.14
CA ARG A 195 13.11 -22.63 21.62
C ARG A 195 13.40 -21.62 20.50
N LEU A 196 13.78 -22.09 19.32
CA LEU A 196 14.03 -21.26 18.14
C LEU A 196 12.84 -20.38 17.77
N ARG A 197 11.62 -20.92 17.81
CA ARG A 197 10.38 -20.16 17.60
C ARG A 197 10.25 -18.99 18.59
N LYS A 198 10.56 -19.23 19.86
CA LYS A 198 10.46 -18.23 20.93
C LYS A 198 11.54 -17.18 20.80
N GLU A 199 12.79 -17.59 20.61
CA GLU A 199 13.94 -16.68 20.51
C GLU A 199 13.86 -15.77 19.29
N GLU A 200 13.44 -16.27 18.13
CA GLU A 200 13.26 -15.43 16.94
C GLU A 200 12.19 -14.36 17.19
N LEU A 201 11.09 -14.68 17.86
CA LEU A 201 10.06 -13.69 18.21
C LEU A 201 10.57 -12.66 19.23
N VAL A 202 11.42 -13.06 20.18
CA VAL A 202 12.06 -12.12 21.11
C VAL A 202 12.99 -11.18 20.35
N SER A 203 13.82 -11.71 19.45
CA SER A 203 14.72 -10.93 18.60
C SER A 203 13.94 -9.91 17.74
N LEU A 204 12.85 -10.34 17.11
CA LEU A 204 11.99 -9.48 16.28
C LEU A 204 11.29 -8.37 17.06
N ARG A 205 11.06 -8.53 18.38
CA ARG A 205 10.46 -7.48 19.22
C ARG A 205 11.47 -6.44 19.67
N GLY A 206 12.73 -6.84 19.84
CA GLY A 206 13.76 -6.02 20.49
C GLY A 206 13.40 -5.64 21.92
N ASP A 207 14.05 -4.60 22.43
CA ASP A 207 13.95 -4.12 23.82
C ASP A 207 13.20 -2.78 23.98
N GLY A 208 12.70 -2.22 22.87
CA GLY A 208 12.02 -0.92 22.82
C GLY A 208 12.93 0.30 22.96
N LYS A 209 14.26 0.12 22.98
CA LYS A 209 15.25 1.20 23.17
C LYS A 209 16.12 1.37 21.93
N GLY A 210 17.00 2.38 21.93
CA GLY A 210 18.00 2.63 20.88
C GLY A 210 17.44 3.16 19.56
N GLU A 211 18.34 3.66 18.72
CA GLU A 211 18.06 4.00 17.32
C GLU A 211 18.12 2.74 16.45
N ARG A 212 17.21 2.61 15.47
CA ARG A 212 17.22 1.50 14.52
C ARG A 212 18.32 1.69 13.47
N LYS A 213 19.12 0.65 13.26
CA LYS A 213 20.23 0.64 12.30
C LYS A 213 19.88 -0.15 11.05
N GLN A 214 20.65 0.07 9.99
CA GLN A 214 20.54 -0.74 8.77
C GLN A 214 20.94 -2.19 9.12
N GLY A 215 20.05 -3.14 8.82
CA GLY A 215 20.21 -4.56 9.20
C GLY A 215 19.34 -5.00 10.37
N ASP A 216 18.87 -4.07 11.21
CA ASP A 216 17.94 -4.38 12.30
C ASP A 216 16.64 -5.00 11.74
N ARG A 217 16.17 -6.03 12.45
CA ARG A 217 14.86 -6.68 12.20
C ARG A 217 13.92 -6.52 13.38
N ILE A 218 14.00 -5.36 14.03
CA ILE A 218 13.23 -5.05 15.21
C ILE A 218 11.97 -4.31 14.78
N TYR A 219 10.82 -4.87 15.12
CA TYR A 219 9.51 -4.32 14.86
C TYR A 219 8.94 -3.83 16.18
N ASP A 220 8.66 -2.54 16.29
CA ASP A 220 8.04 -1.96 17.49
C ASP A 220 7.21 -0.73 17.12
N TYR A 221 6.40 -0.25 18.06
CA TYR A 221 5.45 0.84 17.83
C TYR A 221 5.99 2.18 18.30
N ASP A 222 5.59 3.23 17.59
CA ASP A 222 5.80 4.61 18.01
C ASP A 222 4.70 5.51 17.42
N VAL A 223 4.58 6.72 17.92
CA VAL A 223 3.63 7.74 17.47
C VAL A 223 4.19 8.52 16.28
N TYR A 224 3.36 9.26 15.55
CA TYR A 224 3.80 10.16 14.49
C TYR A 224 4.29 11.48 15.11
N ASN A 225 5.49 11.42 15.69
CA ASN A 225 6.26 12.55 16.22
C ASN A 225 7.47 12.91 15.33
N ASP A 226 7.56 12.28 14.16
CA ASP A 226 8.66 12.41 13.19
C ASP A 226 8.25 13.18 11.93
N LEU A 227 7.09 13.85 11.94
CA LEU A 227 6.58 14.65 10.82
C LEU A 227 7.04 16.11 10.86
N ASP A 228 7.37 16.63 12.04
CA ASP A 228 7.83 18.00 12.19
C ASP A 228 9.31 18.15 11.83
N VAL A 229 9.73 19.39 11.56
CA VAL A 229 11.11 19.73 11.25
C VAL A 229 11.63 20.65 12.34
N PRO A 230 12.82 20.38 12.94
CA PRO A 230 13.39 21.27 13.94
C PRO A 230 13.56 22.70 13.39
N ASN A 231 12.91 23.67 14.06
CA ASN A 231 12.90 25.13 13.82
C ASN A 231 13.91 25.64 12.78
N THR A 232 13.45 25.77 11.53
CA THR A 232 14.22 26.38 10.43
C THR A 232 13.90 27.86 10.21
N SER A 233 12.82 28.37 10.82
CA SER A 233 12.42 29.78 10.77
C SER A 233 11.65 30.14 12.04
N PRO A 234 11.75 31.39 12.56
CA PRO A 234 10.87 31.88 13.64
C PRO A 234 9.37 31.74 13.32
N ASP A 235 9.01 31.68 12.04
CA ASP A 235 7.64 31.53 11.55
C ASP A 235 7.19 30.07 11.38
N SER A 236 8.07 29.07 11.66
CA SER A 236 7.71 27.67 11.51
C SER A 236 6.76 27.24 12.62
N ILE A 237 5.51 26.98 12.26
CA ILE A 237 4.50 26.49 13.20
C ILE A 237 4.75 25.00 13.42
N PRO A 238 4.89 24.50 14.66
CA PRO A 238 5.15 23.09 14.91
C PRO A 238 3.98 22.21 14.50
N ARG A 239 4.24 20.94 14.19
CA ARG A 239 3.19 19.93 13.90
C ARG A 239 2.82 19.16 15.15
N PRO A 240 1.53 18.89 15.40
CA PRO A 240 1.12 18.10 16.55
C PRO A 240 1.60 16.65 16.43
N VAL A 241 1.87 16.01 17.56
CA VAL A 241 2.17 14.58 17.63
C VAL A 241 0.87 13.79 17.46
N LEU A 242 0.81 12.89 16.48
CA LEU A 242 -0.37 12.05 16.24
C LEU A 242 -0.19 10.64 16.81
N GLY A 243 -1.20 10.15 17.53
CA GLY A 243 -1.22 8.89 18.27
C GLY A 243 -1.38 9.06 19.78
N GLY A 244 -1.47 10.29 20.28
CA GLY A 244 -1.76 10.61 21.68
C GLY A 244 -3.26 10.60 22.00
N LYS A 245 -3.63 11.10 23.19
CA LYS A 245 -5.04 11.28 23.58
C LYS A 245 -5.71 12.44 22.85
N GLU A 246 -4.99 13.54 22.63
CA GLU A 246 -5.51 14.74 21.97
C GLU A 246 -5.67 14.55 20.46
N HIS A 247 -4.74 13.81 19.85
CA HIS A 247 -4.77 13.46 18.44
C HIS A 247 -4.67 11.95 18.26
N PRO A 248 -5.77 11.19 18.43
CA PRO A 248 -5.78 9.74 18.22
C PRO A 248 -5.33 9.39 16.80
N TYR A 249 -4.48 8.37 16.68
CA TYR A 249 -3.94 7.92 15.39
C TYR A 249 -3.36 6.50 15.45
N PRO A 250 -3.33 5.76 14.33
CA PRO A 250 -2.59 4.51 14.23
C PRO A 250 -1.11 4.69 14.62
N ARG A 251 -0.50 3.62 15.15
CA ARG A 251 0.94 3.60 15.41
C ARG A 251 1.72 3.32 14.14
N ARG A 252 2.93 3.86 14.05
CA ARG A 252 3.92 3.57 13.01
C ARG A 252 5.07 2.74 13.58
N CYS A 253 5.95 2.26 12.72
CA CYS A 253 7.14 1.54 13.16
C CYS A 253 8.15 2.48 13.84
N ARG A 254 8.61 2.08 15.04
CA ARG A 254 9.60 2.79 15.83
C ARG A 254 10.95 2.85 15.10
N THR A 255 11.49 4.06 14.99
CA THR A 255 12.82 4.32 14.39
C THR A 255 13.86 4.68 15.44
N GLY A 256 13.44 5.24 16.58
CA GLY A 256 14.34 5.76 17.62
C GLY A 256 15.21 6.94 17.14
N ARG A 257 14.90 7.53 15.99
CA ARG A 257 15.60 8.71 15.44
C ARG A 257 14.96 9.97 15.99
N LEU A 258 15.79 11.01 16.17
CA LEU A 258 15.28 12.37 16.31
C LEU A 258 14.69 12.85 14.97
N PRO A 259 13.73 13.80 14.96
CA PRO A 259 13.24 14.42 13.73
C PRO A 259 14.41 15.01 12.93
N THR A 260 14.48 14.74 11.62
CA THR A 260 15.61 15.19 10.78
C THR A 260 15.16 15.96 9.54
N GLN A 261 15.92 17.00 9.22
CA GLN A 261 15.65 18.06 8.22
C GLN A 261 15.81 17.64 6.74
N LYS A 262 16.19 16.38 6.46
CA LYS A 262 16.88 16.03 5.21
C LYS A 262 15.99 15.90 3.95
N GLY A 263 14.66 15.90 4.07
CA GLY A 263 13.75 15.63 2.93
C GLY A 263 13.32 16.84 2.09
N ILE A 264 13.32 18.05 2.64
CA ILE A 264 12.50 19.17 2.14
C ILE A 264 13.19 20.01 1.07
N ALA A 265 14.51 20.22 1.18
CA ALA A 265 15.24 21.13 0.30
C ALA A 265 15.28 20.67 -1.17
N ALA A 266 15.15 19.36 -1.43
CA ALA A 266 15.32 18.79 -2.76
C ALA A 266 14.12 18.98 -3.70
N VAL A 267 12.87 18.94 -3.20
CA VAL A 267 11.66 18.98 -4.05
C VAL A 267 11.33 20.41 -4.48
N LYS A 268 11.41 21.40 -3.58
CA LYS A 268 11.17 22.82 -3.89
C LYS A 268 12.13 23.36 -4.97
N ALA A 269 13.37 22.88 -4.99
CA ALA A 269 14.39 23.38 -5.92
C ALA A 269 14.17 22.96 -7.39
N GLY A 270 13.42 21.88 -7.64
CA GLY A 270 13.21 21.33 -8.98
C GLY A 270 12.06 21.95 -9.79
N LEU A 271 11.15 22.69 -9.15
CA LEU A 271 9.86 23.10 -9.74
C LEU A 271 9.62 24.62 -9.76
N SER A 272 10.65 25.45 -9.52
CA SER A 272 10.54 26.93 -9.48
C SER A 272 10.27 27.59 -10.85
N THR A 273 9.54 26.93 -11.75
CA THR A 273 9.27 27.35 -13.13
C THR A 273 7.79 27.62 -13.41
N ILE A 274 6.88 27.42 -12.45
CA ILE A 274 5.44 27.66 -12.61
C ILE A 274 4.92 28.48 -11.43
N GLU A 275 5.46 29.67 -11.20
CA GLU A 275 5.01 30.54 -10.10
C GLU A 275 3.78 31.40 -10.49
N ASP A 276 3.50 31.59 -11.78
CA ASP A 276 2.46 32.51 -12.28
C ASP A 276 1.10 31.86 -12.60
N GLY A 277 0.92 30.57 -12.30
CA GLY A 277 -0.29 29.82 -12.66
C GLY A 277 -0.46 29.58 -14.18
N PHE A 278 -1.59 29.00 -14.58
CA PHE A 278 -1.91 28.77 -15.99
C PHE A 278 -2.89 29.84 -16.50
N GLY A 279 -2.52 30.57 -17.56
CA GLY A 279 -3.38 31.62 -18.13
C GLY A 279 -4.63 31.10 -18.86
N ASN A 280 -4.64 29.85 -19.32
CA ASN A 280 -5.79 29.19 -19.95
C ASN A 280 -5.63 27.65 -19.95
N PHE A 281 -6.67 26.92 -20.35
CA PHE A 281 -6.63 25.45 -20.40
C PHE A 281 -5.66 24.88 -21.43
N ALA A 282 -5.39 25.58 -22.54
CA ALA A 282 -4.42 25.11 -23.53
C ALA A 282 -2.99 25.09 -22.97
N ALA A 283 -2.67 26.01 -22.04
CA ALA A 283 -1.39 25.99 -21.32
C ALA A 283 -1.21 24.75 -20.43
N ILE A 284 -2.31 24.13 -19.98
CA ILE A 284 -2.26 22.84 -19.27
C ILE A 284 -2.00 21.70 -20.26
N ASP A 285 -2.59 21.75 -21.46
CA ASP A 285 -2.37 20.74 -22.50
C ASP A 285 -0.91 20.65 -22.97
N VAL A 286 -0.15 21.77 -22.88
CA VAL A 286 1.30 21.80 -23.14
C VAL A 286 2.06 20.80 -22.27
N LEU A 287 1.62 20.52 -21.04
CA LEU A 287 2.26 19.54 -20.14
C LEU A 287 2.38 18.14 -20.75
N PHE A 288 1.40 17.77 -21.57
CA PHE A 288 1.25 16.42 -22.12
C PHE A 288 1.68 16.31 -23.58
N ASN A 289 1.44 17.37 -24.36
CA ASN A 289 1.70 17.35 -25.81
C ASN A 289 3.15 17.74 -26.13
N GLU A 290 3.57 18.90 -25.64
CA GLU A 290 4.86 19.52 -25.96
C GLU A 290 5.91 19.27 -24.87
N GLY A 291 5.50 19.34 -23.60
CA GLY A 291 6.36 19.26 -22.42
C GLY A 291 6.89 20.63 -21.98
N ILE A 292 7.37 20.72 -20.73
CA ILE A 292 7.96 21.94 -20.16
C ILE A 292 9.47 21.83 -20.11
N LYS A 293 10.17 22.91 -20.48
CA LYS A 293 11.61 23.05 -20.24
C LYS A 293 11.86 23.29 -18.75
N PHE A 294 12.65 22.45 -18.11
CA PHE A 294 13.07 22.69 -16.72
C PHE A 294 14.47 23.32 -16.69
N LYS A 295 14.67 24.27 -15.77
CA LYS A 295 16.01 24.78 -15.43
C LYS A 295 16.58 23.89 -14.34
N GLU A 296 17.61 23.13 -14.68
CA GLU A 296 18.36 22.30 -13.73
C GLU A 296 19.07 23.22 -12.73
N LYS A 297 18.49 23.41 -11.53
CA LYS A 297 19.20 24.00 -10.41
C LYS A 297 20.01 22.89 -9.74
N LYS A 298 21.31 23.10 -9.52
CA LYS A 298 22.13 22.28 -8.63
C LYS A 298 21.52 22.37 -7.23
N SER A 299 20.71 21.38 -6.85
CA SER A 299 20.20 21.24 -5.49
C SER A 299 20.94 20.12 -4.78
N GLY A 300 21.16 20.31 -3.48
CA GLY A 300 21.84 19.35 -2.62
C GLY A 300 21.10 18.01 -2.52
N PHE A 301 21.72 17.08 -1.79
CA PHE A 301 21.34 15.68 -1.55
C PHE A 301 19.86 15.34 -1.80
N ILE A 302 19.53 14.89 -3.01
CA ILE A 302 18.21 14.34 -3.35
C ILE A 302 18.16 12.90 -2.80
N ILE A 303 17.11 12.52 -2.07
CA ILE A 303 16.89 11.15 -1.59
C ILE A 303 16.75 10.21 -2.80
N ASP A 304 17.38 9.03 -2.77
CA ASP A 304 17.47 8.15 -3.95
C ASP A 304 16.10 7.74 -4.52
N SER A 305 15.05 7.58 -3.71
CA SER A 305 13.69 7.30 -4.18
C SER A 305 13.09 8.45 -5.00
N VAL A 306 13.41 9.71 -4.61
CA VAL A 306 13.04 10.90 -5.39
C VAL A 306 13.94 10.98 -6.63
N LYS A 307 15.24 10.64 -6.54
CA LYS A 307 16.09 10.55 -7.74
C LYS A 307 15.57 9.51 -8.73
N ASP A 308 15.07 8.37 -8.29
CA ASP A 308 14.59 7.30 -9.16
C ASP A 308 13.22 7.63 -9.76
N PHE A 309 12.30 8.22 -8.98
CA PHE A 309 11.07 8.81 -9.52
C PHE A 309 11.39 9.91 -10.54
N LEU A 310 12.28 10.84 -10.18
CA LEU A 310 12.74 11.89 -11.08
C LEU A 310 13.51 11.30 -12.28
N LYS A 311 14.30 10.23 -12.14
CA LYS A 311 14.96 9.55 -13.27
C LYS A 311 13.98 8.76 -14.12
N GLU A 312 12.88 8.26 -13.59
CA GLU A 312 11.82 7.63 -14.41
C GLU A 312 11.00 8.71 -15.15
N LEU A 313 10.70 9.82 -14.46
CA LEU A 313 10.01 10.99 -14.98
C LEU A 313 10.86 11.73 -16.03
N PHE A 314 12.13 11.98 -15.74
CA PHE A 314 13.13 12.69 -16.57
C PHE A 314 13.99 11.77 -17.43
N GLY A 315 14.00 10.44 -17.22
CA GLY A 315 14.65 9.49 -18.12
C GLY A 315 13.97 9.41 -19.49
N ARG A 316 12.77 9.99 -19.59
CA ARG A 316 12.05 10.27 -20.84
C ARG A 316 12.38 11.64 -21.43
N ALA A 317 13.09 12.50 -20.70
CA ALA A 317 13.45 13.84 -21.15
C ALA A 317 14.66 13.75 -22.10
N ARG A 318 14.40 13.76 -23.40
CA ARG A 318 15.41 14.23 -24.36
C ARG A 318 15.49 15.74 -24.26
N ASN A 319 16.71 16.29 -24.23
CA ASN A 319 16.98 17.73 -24.32
C ASN A 319 16.30 18.61 -23.23
N LYS A 320 16.28 18.17 -21.96
CA LYS A 320 15.75 18.96 -20.81
C LYS A 320 14.25 19.30 -20.90
N LEU A 321 13.49 18.52 -21.66
CA LEU A 321 12.05 18.67 -21.85
C LEU A 321 11.29 17.61 -21.04
N LEU A 322 10.52 18.03 -20.04
CA LEU A 322 9.67 17.15 -19.24
C LEU A 322 8.28 17.06 -19.87
N ARG A 323 7.91 15.89 -20.37
CA ARG A 323 6.58 15.64 -20.95
C ARG A 323 5.85 14.54 -20.19
N PHE A 324 4.68 14.87 -19.66
CA PHE A 324 3.84 13.92 -18.93
C PHE A 324 3.04 13.04 -19.90
N PRO A 325 2.72 11.78 -19.54
CA PRO A 325 1.76 10.99 -20.31
C PRO A 325 0.37 11.65 -20.25
N ILE A 326 -0.37 11.59 -21.35
CA ILE A 326 -1.76 12.07 -21.41
C ILE A 326 -2.59 11.27 -20.39
N PRO A 327 -3.33 11.93 -19.47
CA PRO A 327 -4.20 11.25 -18.51
C PRO A 327 -5.27 10.41 -19.21
N GLU A 328 -5.57 9.21 -18.70
CA GLU A 328 -6.50 8.27 -19.35
C GLU A 328 -7.90 8.87 -19.56
N VAL A 329 -8.38 9.69 -18.61
CA VAL A 329 -9.67 10.38 -18.71
C VAL A 329 -9.75 11.32 -19.92
N MET A 330 -8.62 11.89 -20.35
CA MET A 330 -8.53 12.80 -21.49
C MET A 330 -8.26 12.08 -22.81
N ARG A 331 -7.94 10.77 -22.78
CA ARG A 331 -7.44 10.03 -23.95
C ARG A 331 -8.51 9.81 -25.02
N ARG A 332 -9.76 9.60 -24.61
CA ARG A 332 -10.90 9.37 -25.54
C ARG A 332 -11.72 10.64 -25.78
N ASP A 333 -12.05 11.35 -24.71
CA ASP A 333 -12.76 12.63 -24.76
C ASP A 333 -12.03 13.64 -23.87
N ARG A 334 -11.34 14.59 -24.52
CA ARG A 334 -10.54 15.62 -23.86
C ARG A 334 -11.37 16.53 -22.94
N PHE A 335 -12.67 16.66 -23.19
CA PHE A 335 -13.57 17.54 -22.44
C PHE A 335 -14.55 16.78 -21.55
N SER A 336 -14.41 15.46 -21.41
CA SER A 336 -15.27 14.64 -20.56
C SER A 336 -15.37 15.16 -19.13
N TRP A 337 -14.25 15.61 -18.56
CA TRP A 337 -14.15 16.15 -17.20
C TRP A 337 -14.98 17.43 -16.96
N PHE A 338 -15.39 18.15 -18.01
CA PHE A 338 -16.26 19.32 -17.87
C PHE A 338 -17.72 18.96 -17.57
N ARG A 339 -18.13 17.76 -17.97
CA ARG A 339 -19.53 17.31 -17.96
C ARG A 339 -20.00 17.00 -16.55
N ASP A 340 -21.28 17.22 -16.29
CA ASP A 340 -21.90 16.95 -14.99
C ASP A 340 -22.04 15.44 -14.76
N GLU A 341 -22.26 14.67 -15.83
CA GLU A 341 -22.32 13.22 -15.79
C GLU A 341 -20.98 12.62 -15.35
N GLU A 342 -19.85 13.14 -15.83
CA GLU A 342 -18.53 12.63 -15.43
C GLU A 342 -18.20 13.03 -13.99
N PHE A 343 -18.54 14.26 -13.58
CA PHE A 343 -18.40 14.69 -12.19
C PHE A 343 -19.17 13.77 -11.24
N ALA A 344 -20.43 13.45 -11.54
CA ALA A 344 -21.23 12.55 -10.74
C ALA A 344 -20.74 11.09 -10.82
N ARG A 345 -20.39 10.59 -12.01
CA ARG A 345 -19.90 9.21 -12.21
C ARG A 345 -18.62 8.95 -11.41
N GLN A 346 -17.72 9.93 -11.28
CA GLN A 346 -16.48 9.77 -10.52
C GLN A 346 -16.70 9.52 -9.02
N THR A 347 -17.85 9.92 -8.47
CA THR A 347 -18.21 9.59 -7.07
C THR A 347 -18.49 8.10 -6.84
N LEU A 348 -18.75 7.34 -7.91
CA LEU A 348 -19.00 5.89 -7.87
C LEU A 348 -17.88 5.06 -8.53
N ALA A 349 -17.19 5.64 -9.51
CA ALA A 349 -16.23 4.91 -10.35
C ALA A 349 -15.04 5.80 -10.76
N GLY A 350 -14.70 6.77 -9.92
CA GLY A 350 -13.49 7.60 -10.03
C GLY A 350 -12.41 7.15 -9.05
N VAL A 351 -11.54 8.08 -8.67
CA VAL A 351 -10.41 7.81 -7.76
C VAL A 351 -10.86 7.63 -6.30
N ASN A 352 -11.99 8.23 -5.91
CA ASN A 352 -12.52 8.18 -4.55
C ASN A 352 -13.99 7.71 -4.50
N PRO A 353 -14.28 6.47 -4.90
CA PRO A 353 -15.66 5.97 -5.07
C PRO A 353 -16.35 5.54 -3.75
N SER A 354 -15.87 6.04 -2.61
CA SER A 354 -16.21 5.52 -1.28
C SER A 354 -16.83 6.55 -0.34
N CYS A 355 -17.12 7.76 -0.83
CA CYS A 355 -17.56 8.88 0.02
C CYS A 355 -19.03 9.26 -0.16
N ILE A 356 -19.66 8.87 -1.28
CA ILE A 356 -21.07 9.15 -1.50
C ILE A 356 -21.95 8.34 -0.54
N GLN A 357 -23.00 8.98 -0.04
CA GLN A 357 -23.95 8.45 0.95
C GLN A 357 -25.38 8.66 0.47
N LEU A 358 -26.30 7.83 0.94
CA LEU A 358 -27.73 8.01 0.79
C LEU A 358 -28.22 9.16 1.69
N VAL A 359 -29.10 10.01 1.16
CA VAL A 359 -29.79 11.00 1.99
C VAL A 359 -30.84 10.31 2.85
N THR A 360 -30.63 10.33 4.16
CA THR A 360 -31.53 9.71 5.16
C THR A 360 -32.29 10.72 6.01
N GLU A 361 -31.94 12.00 5.93
CA GLU A 361 -32.57 13.10 6.65
C GLU A 361 -32.88 14.26 5.69
N TRP A 362 -34.07 14.84 5.83
CA TRP A 362 -34.49 16.01 5.06
C TRP A 362 -35.35 16.96 5.93
N PRO A 363 -35.07 18.27 5.98
CA PRO A 363 -33.98 18.99 5.31
C PRO A 363 -32.60 18.60 5.87
N LEU A 364 -31.54 18.81 5.08
CA LEU A 364 -30.17 18.52 5.50
C LEU A 364 -29.74 19.43 6.66
N ARG A 365 -29.09 18.87 7.69
CA ARG A 365 -28.65 19.60 8.89
C ARG A 365 -27.20 19.28 9.26
N SER A 366 -26.48 20.29 9.75
CA SER A 366 -25.18 20.15 10.40
C SER A 366 -25.34 19.73 11.85
N LYS A 367 -24.40 18.93 12.36
CA LYS A 367 -24.28 18.53 13.77
C LYS A 367 -23.31 19.42 14.55
N LEU A 368 -22.70 20.41 13.90
CA LEU A 368 -21.75 21.33 14.53
C LEU A 368 -22.48 22.35 15.42
N ASP A 369 -21.80 22.83 16.47
CA ASP A 369 -22.35 23.82 17.41
C ASP A 369 -22.76 25.12 16.69
N PRO A 370 -24.05 25.51 16.71
CA PRO A 370 -24.52 26.69 16.01
C PRO A 370 -23.95 28.00 16.56
N ASN A 371 -23.52 28.03 17.82
CA ASN A 371 -22.90 29.22 18.42
C ASN A 371 -21.52 29.51 17.83
N ILE A 372 -20.81 28.46 17.37
CA ILE A 372 -19.47 28.57 16.79
C ILE A 372 -19.55 28.68 15.27
N TYR A 373 -20.40 27.86 14.66
CA TYR A 373 -20.38 27.64 13.20
C TYR A 373 -21.57 28.26 12.46
N GLY A 374 -22.55 28.83 13.16
CA GLY A 374 -23.74 29.45 12.59
C GLY A 374 -24.90 28.47 12.37
N ARG A 375 -25.91 28.89 11.59
CA ARG A 375 -27.14 28.09 11.39
C ARG A 375 -26.84 26.71 10.83
N GLN A 376 -27.46 25.69 11.44
CA GLN A 376 -27.25 24.28 11.11
C GLN A 376 -28.02 23.82 9.87
N GLU A 377 -29.15 24.43 9.53
CA GLU A 377 -29.92 24.06 8.34
C GLU A 377 -29.12 24.33 7.06
N SER A 378 -29.09 23.36 6.14
CA SER A 378 -28.57 23.56 4.80
C SER A 378 -29.41 24.61 4.06
N ALA A 379 -28.74 25.39 3.20
CA ALA A 379 -29.42 26.28 2.26
C ALA A 379 -30.03 25.51 1.06
N ILE A 380 -29.72 24.22 0.88
CA ILE A 380 -30.37 23.38 -0.14
C ILE A 380 -31.79 23.07 0.33
N THR A 381 -32.78 23.54 -0.43
CA THR A 381 -34.20 23.34 -0.13
C THR A 381 -34.88 22.51 -1.22
N ALA A 382 -36.03 21.91 -0.90
CA ALA A 382 -36.82 21.14 -1.87
C ALA A 382 -37.18 21.99 -3.10
N ASN A 383 -37.52 23.28 -2.89
CA ASN A 383 -37.84 24.20 -3.97
C ASN A 383 -36.70 24.41 -4.96
N ILE A 384 -35.44 24.46 -4.48
CA ILE A 384 -34.27 24.65 -5.35
C ILE A 384 -34.07 23.45 -6.27
N ILE A 385 -34.19 22.23 -5.74
CA ILE A 385 -33.91 21.01 -6.49
C ILE A 385 -35.12 20.46 -7.25
N LYS A 386 -36.31 20.99 -6.94
CA LYS A 386 -37.57 20.55 -7.53
C LYS A 386 -37.53 20.63 -9.04
N GLU A 387 -37.04 21.72 -9.63
CA GLU A 387 -37.04 21.90 -11.08
C GLU A 387 -36.19 20.85 -11.80
N ASP A 388 -35.08 20.44 -11.20
CA ASP A 388 -34.15 19.47 -11.79
C ASP A 388 -34.60 18.01 -11.65
N ILE A 389 -35.47 17.71 -10.69
CA ILE A 389 -36.08 16.39 -10.46
C ILE A 389 -37.46 16.32 -11.15
N LYS A 390 -38.12 17.47 -11.33
CA LYS A 390 -39.43 17.59 -11.97
C LYS A 390 -39.36 17.00 -13.38
N GLY A 391 -40.27 16.06 -13.64
CA GLY A 391 -40.26 15.22 -14.85
C GLY A 391 -39.96 13.75 -14.55
N PHE A 392 -39.41 13.45 -13.37
CA PHE A 392 -39.22 12.07 -12.89
C PHE A 392 -40.15 11.74 -11.71
N GLU A 393 -40.07 12.52 -10.62
CA GLU A 393 -40.86 12.36 -9.40
C GLU A 393 -40.77 13.63 -8.51
N THR A 394 -41.45 13.64 -7.38
CA THR A 394 -41.31 14.68 -6.34
C THR A 394 -40.05 14.46 -5.48
N VAL A 395 -39.65 15.47 -4.70
CA VAL A 395 -38.48 15.35 -3.80
C VAL A 395 -38.76 14.29 -2.72
N GLU A 396 -39.99 14.28 -2.21
CA GLU A 396 -40.48 13.36 -1.20
C GLU A 396 -40.46 11.91 -1.70
N GLU A 397 -40.98 11.66 -2.91
CA GLU A 397 -40.92 10.34 -3.55
C GLU A 397 -39.48 9.89 -3.83
N ALA A 398 -38.59 10.81 -4.23
CA ALA A 398 -37.18 10.50 -4.46
C ALA A 398 -36.47 10.07 -3.17
N ILE A 399 -36.80 10.69 -2.04
CA ILE A 399 -36.27 10.31 -0.71
C ILE A 399 -36.82 8.93 -0.31
N GLU A 400 -38.13 8.74 -0.39
CA GLU A 400 -38.79 7.47 -0.03
C GLU A 400 -38.22 6.28 -0.84
N ARG A 401 -37.96 6.51 -2.13
CA ARG A 401 -37.39 5.52 -3.05
C ARG A 401 -35.86 5.44 -3.00
N LYS A 402 -35.22 6.14 -2.06
CA LYS A 402 -33.76 6.13 -1.85
C LYS A 402 -32.95 6.53 -3.10
N LYS A 403 -33.39 7.58 -3.78
CA LYS A 403 -32.79 8.10 -5.01
C LYS A 403 -32.01 9.40 -4.83
N LEU A 404 -32.03 10.00 -3.64
CA LEU A 404 -31.18 11.14 -3.32
C LEU A 404 -29.91 10.70 -2.61
N PHE A 405 -28.78 11.16 -3.13
CA PHE A 405 -27.45 10.87 -2.60
C PHE A 405 -26.69 12.16 -2.33
N ILE A 406 -25.73 12.11 -1.42
CA ILE A 406 -24.95 13.26 -0.99
C ILE A 406 -23.47 12.93 -0.87
N LEU A 407 -22.64 13.89 -1.26
CA LEU A 407 -21.24 13.98 -0.85
C LEU A 407 -21.14 15.11 0.18
N ASP A 408 -21.02 14.75 1.47
CA ASP A 408 -21.04 15.71 2.58
C ASP A 408 -19.65 15.86 3.24
N TYR A 409 -18.99 16.96 2.91
CA TYR A 409 -17.74 17.40 3.55
C TYR A 409 -17.94 18.61 4.46
N HIS A 410 -19.18 19.00 4.74
CA HIS A 410 -19.48 20.22 5.49
C HIS A 410 -18.98 20.13 6.92
N ASP A 411 -19.48 19.19 7.71
CA ASP A 411 -19.16 19.10 9.14
C ASP A 411 -17.69 18.76 9.40
N LEU A 412 -17.08 18.09 8.42
CA LEU A 412 -15.68 17.73 8.46
C LEU A 412 -14.75 18.94 8.23
N LEU A 413 -15.01 19.72 7.18
CA LEU A 413 -14.08 20.78 6.75
C LEU A 413 -14.37 22.12 7.39
N LEU A 414 -15.63 22.40 7.78
CA LEU A 414 -16.01 23.70 8.34
C LEU A 414 -15.16 24.12 9.57
N PRO A 415 -14.78 23.22 10.49
CA PRO A 415 -13.87 23.54 11.60
C PRO A 415 -12.50 24.07 11.17
N PHE A 416 -11.99 23.66 10.01
CA PHE A 416 -10.67 24.06 9.49
C PHE A 416 -10.73 25.32 8.60
N VAL A 417 -11.92 25.80 8.22
CA VAL A 417 -12.07 26.88 7.24
C VAL A 417 -11.38 28.18 7.68
N ARG A 418 -11.53 28.59 8.95
CA ARG A 418 -10.93 29.82 9.47
C ARG A 418 -9.40 29.73 9.40
N GLN A 419 -8.86 28.68 10.03
CA GLN A 419 -7.44 28.42 10.15
C GLN A 419 -6.72 28.30 8.79
N VAL A 420 -7.34 27.66 7.80
CA VAL A 420 -6.74 27.50 6.46
C VAL A 420 -6.70 28.82 5.71
N ARG A 421 -7.72 29.67 5.84
CA ARG A 421 -7.79 30.98 5.17
C ARG A 421 -6.77 31.97 5.72
N GLU A 422 -6.38 31.83 6.98
CA GLU A 422 -5.31 32.63 7.61
C GLU A 422 -3.91 32.32 7.04
N LEU A 423 -3.70 31.18 6.38
CA LEU A 423 -2.39 30.80 5.80
C LEU A 423 -1.98 31.58 4.55
N GLY A 424 -2.85 32.46 4.03
CA GLY A 424 -2.62 33.21 2.79
C GLY A 424 -2.67 32.33 1.54
N ASN A 425 -3.13 32.90 0.41
CA ASN A 425 -3.23 32.24 -0.90
C ASN A 425 -3.98 30.88 -0.90
N ARG A 426 -4.81 30.63 0.11
CA ARG A 426 -5.58 29.40 0.29
C ARG A 426 -7.02 29.74 0.63
N THR A 427 -7.91 28.85 0.23
CA THR A 427 -9.34 28.94 0.54
C THR A 427 -9.87 27.54 0.86
N LEU A 428 -10.87 27.48 1.72
CA LEU A 428 -11.57 26.25 2.09
C LEU A 428 -13.04 26.58 2.37
N HIS A 429 -13.93 25.64 2.13
CA HIS A 429 -15.34 25.72 2.50
C HIS A 429 -15.79 24.40 3.12
N GLY A 430 -16.81 24.44 3.97
CA GLY A 430 -17.65 23.25 4.17
C GLY A 430 -18.50 23.05 2.90
N SER A 431 -18.56 21.84 2.35
CA SER A 431 -19.33 21.59 1.11
C SER A 431 -20.30 20.43 1.21
N ARG A 432 -21.49 20.59 0.61
CA ARG A 432 -22.44 19.50 0.34
C ARG A 432 -22.75 19.45 -1.14
N THR A 433 -22.73 18.26 -1.72
CA THR A 433 -23.16 18.05 -3.11
C THR A 433 -24.28 17.05 -3.14
N LEU A 434 -25.43 17.44 -3.69
CA LEU A 434 -26.61 16.58 -3.81
C LEU A 434 -26.70 15.98 -5.21
N PHE A 435 -27.05 14.70 -5.29
CA PHE A 435 -27.24 13.94 -6.52
C PHE A 435 -28.59 13.24 -6.53
N PHE A 436 -29.14 13.03 -7.72
CA PHE A 436 -30.33 12.23 -7.95
C PHE A 436 -30.02 11.04 -8.87
N LEU A 437 -30.49 9.86 -8.49
CA LEU A 437 -30.44 8.66 -9.29
C LEU A 437 -31.58 8.67 -10.33
N THR A 438 -31.21 8.87 -11.58
CA THR A 438 -32.16 8.92 -12.70
C THR A 438 -32.75 7.53 -12.98
N PRO A 439 -33.92 7.44 -13.64
CA PRO A 439 -34.47 6.16 -14.10
C PRO A 439 -33.55 5.40 -15.07
N GLN A 440 -32.60 6.08 -15.71
CA GLN A 440 -31.59 5.49 -16.59
C GLN A 440 -30.41 4.86 -15.81
N GLY A 441 -30.41 4.95 -14.48
CA GLY A 441 -29.37 4.36 -13.63
C GLY A 441 -28.10 5.20 -13.52
N THR A 442 -28.15 6.49 -13.84
CA THR A 442 -27.03 7.43 -13.72
C THR A 442 -27.27 8.46 -12.62
N LEU A 443 -26.20 8.97 -12.02
CA LEU A 443 -26.29 10.08 -11.08
C LEU A 443 -26.29 11.42 -11.81
N LYS A 444 -27.26 12.28 -11.49
CA LYS A 444 -27.33 13.68 -11.91
C LYS A 444 -27.00 14.57 -10.72
N PRO A 445 -25.99 15.47 -10.78
CA PRO A 445 -25.77 16.45 -9.73
C PRO A 445 -26.88 17.50 -9.75
N LEU A 446 -27.39 17.87 -8.58
CA LEU A 446 -28.52 18.81 -8.43
C LEU A 446 -28.08 20.15 -7.87
N ALA A 447 -27.25 20.13 -6.83
CA ALA A 447 -26.87 21.35 -6.12
C ALA A 447 -25.54 21.16 -5.39
N ILE A 448 -24.78 22.25 -5.26
CA ILE A 448 -23.59 22.35 -4.42
C ILE A 448 -23.80 23.50 -3.45
N GLU A 449 -23.74 23.22 -2.16
CA GLU A 449 -23.67 24.23 -1.10
C GLU A 449 -22.21 24.43 -0.70
N LEU A 450 -21.75 25.68 -0.66
CA LEU A 450 -20.47 26.07 -0.06
C LEU A 450 -20.73 26.95 1.15
N THR A 451 -20.09 26.63 2.28
CA THR A 451 -20.30 27.30 3.58
C THR A 451 -18.98 27.79 4.18
N ARG A 452 -19.04 28.97 4.80
CA ARG A 452 -18.01 29.54 5.69
C ARG A 452 -18.63 29.84 7.05
N PRO A 453 -17.94 29.54 8.16
CA PRO A 453 -18.43 29.87 9.48
C PRO A 453 -18.42 31.39 9.70
N PRO A 454 -19.09 31.90 10.75
CA PRO A 454 -18.88 33.27 11.20
C PRO A 454 -17.38 33.55 11.43
N MET A 455 -16.86 34.57 10.74
CA MET A 455 -15.45 34.97 10.81
C MET A 455 -15.28 36.42 10.35
N ASP A 456 -14.22 37.08 10.81
CA ASP A 456 -13.87 38.46 10.43
C ASP A 456 -15.02 39.47 10.68
N GLY A 457 -15.76 39.28 11.78
CA GLY A 457 -16.94 40.09 12.11
C GLY A 457 -18.15 39.89 11.19
N LYS A 458 -18.09 38.96 10.23
CA LYS A 458 -19.16 38.64 9.29
C LYS A 458 -19.97 37.43 9.77
N PRO A 459 -21.30 37.40 9.51
CA PRO A 459 -22.11 36.23 9.81
C PRO A 459 -21.68 35.04 8.95
N GLN A 460 -22.22 33.85 9.29
CA GLN A 460 -22.07 32.66 8.47
C GLN A 460 -22.48 32.96 7.03
N TRP A 461 -21.63 32.60 6.08
CA TRP A 461 -21.92 32.70 4.66
C TRP A 461 -22.17 31.30 4.10
N LYS A 462 -23.29 31.10 3.42
CA LYS A 462 -23.54 29.88 2.63
C LYS A 462 -24.27 30.23 1.36
N GLN A 463 -23.92 29.56 0.28
CA GLN A 463 -24.52 29.77 -1.03
C GLN A 463 -24.71 28.43 -1.74
N VAL A 464 -25.87 28.28 -2.39
CA VAL A 464 -26.19 27.14 -3.23
C VAL A 464 -25.95 27.51 -4.69
N PHE A 465 -25.27 26.62 -5.40
CA PHE A 465 -25.04 26.67 -6.84
C PHE A 465 -25.76 25.49 -7.48
N THR A 466 -26.43 25.70 -8.60
CA THR A 466 -27.14 24.66 -9.36
C THR A 466 -26.67 24.65 -10.80
N PRO A 467 -26.81 23.51 -11.52
CA PRO A 467 -26.66 23.48 -12.97
C PRO A 467 -27.56 24.54 -13.64
N THR A 468 -27.02 25.29 -14.59
CA THR A 468 -27.78 26.33 -15.30
C THR A 468 -27.20 26.56 -16.69
N GLY A 469 -27.99 27.12 -17.60
CA GLY A 469 -27.59 27.41 -18.98
C GLY A 469 -27.05 28.83 -19.23
N ASN A 470 -27.18 29.74 -18.26
CA ASN A 470 -26.72 31.13 -18.44
C ASN A 470 -25.19 31.26 -18.28
N ALA A 471 -24.58 32.18 -19.03
CA ALA A 471 -23.12 32.28 -19.15
C ALA A 471 -22.40 32.41 -17.79
N THR A 472 -22.83 33.33 -16.92
CA THR A 472 -22.21 33.53 -15.60
C THR A 472 -22.45 32.33 -14.70
N GLY A 473 -23.68 31.81 -14.67
CA GLY A 473 -24.06 30.68 -13.83
C GLY A 473 -23.33 29.39 -14.17
N VAL A 474 -23.09 29.11 -15.46
CA VAL A 474 -22.31 27.95 -15.91
C VAL A 474 -20.89 27.98 -15.31
N TRP A 475 -20.26 29.15 -15.26
CA TRP A 475 -18.92 29.29 -14.67
C TRP A 475 -18.93 29.21 -13.14
N LEU A 476 -19.93 29.80 -12.48
CA LEU A 476 -20.10 29.67 -11.03
C LEU A 476 -20.33 28.21 -10.64
N TRP A 477 -21.15 27.47 -11.39
CA TRP A 477 -21.36 26.04 -11.20
C TRP A 477 -20.06 25.24 -11.34
N LYS A 478 -19.27 25.51 -12.40
CA LYS A 478 -17.96 24.88 -12.60
C LYS A 478 -16.98 25.17 -11.46
N LEU A 479 -16.95 26.41 -10.95
CA LEU A 479 -16.12 26.78 -9.80
C LEU A 479 -16.60 26.10 -8.51
N ALA A 480 -17.91 25.92 -8.32
CA ALA A 480 -18.45 25.15 -7.22
C ALA A 480 -18.02 23.68 -7.29
N LYS A 481 -18.10 23.04 -8.47
CA LYS A 481 -17.56 21.69 -8.71
C LYS A 481 -16.06 21.61 -8.42
N ALA A 482 -15.27 22.61 -8.83
CA ALA A 482 -13.84 22.64 -8.56
C ALA A 482 -13.52 22.70 -7.05
N ASN A 483 -14.30 23.44 -6.25
CA ASN A 483 -14.16 23.42 -4.79
C ASN A 483 -14.46 22.03 -4.22
N VAL A 484 -15.56 21.41 -4.65
CA VAL A 484 -15.91 20.05 -4.21
C VAL A 484 -14.83 19.04 -4.60
N LEU A 485 -14.30 19.11 -5.82
CA LEU A 485 -13.21 18.23 -6.27
C LEU A 485 -11.92 18.45 -5.46
N ALA A 486 -11.62 19.68 -5.05
CA ALA A 486 -10.48 19.96 -4.17
C ALA A 486 -10.68 19.34 -2.77
N HIS A 487 -11.89 19.44 -2.21
CA HIS A 487 -12.25 18.81 -0.95
C HIS A 487 -12.20 17.27 -1.04
N ASP A 488 -12.80 16.71 -2.10
CA ASP A 488 -12.80 15.27 -2.37
C ASP A 488 -11.39 14.73 -2.57
N SER A 489 -10.54 15.48 -3.28
CA SER A 489 -9.12 15.11 -3.48
C SER A 489 -8.34 15.10 -2.16
N ALA A 490 -8.58 16.07 -1.28
CA ALA A 490 -7.96 16.11 0.03
C ALA A 490 -8.44 14.95 0.91
N TYR A 491 -9.75 14.69 0.93
CA TYR A 491 -10.32 13.56 1.66
C TYR A 491 -9.79 12.22 1.13
N HIS A 492 -9.79 12.04 -0.19
CA HIS A 492 -9.22 10.88 -0.85
C HIS A 492 -7.78 10.63 -0.41
N GLN A 493 -6.90 11.63 -0.57
CA GLN A 493 -5.48 11.43 -0.30
C GLN A 493 -5.19 11.19 1.18
N LEU A 494 -5.82 11.96 2.07
CA LEU A 494 -5.52 11.91 3.51
C LEU A 494 -6.24 10.77 4.22
N ILE A 495 -7.47 10.45 3.77
CA ILE A 495 -8.37 9.56 4.49
C ILE A 495 -8.49 8.22 3.77
N THR A 496 -9.13 8.20 2.59
CA THR A 496 -9.41 6.95 1.87
C THR A 496 -8.12 6.23 1.51
N HIS A 497 -7.10 6.97 1.07
CA HIS A 497 -5.80 6.46 0.68
C HIS A 497 -4.87 6.35 1.90
N TRP A 498 -4.39 7.47 2.45
CA TRP A 498 -3.36 7.44 3.48
C TRP A 498 -3.81 6.80 4.81
N LEU A 499 -4.91 7.27 5.42
CA LEU A 499 -5.34 6.75 6.72
C LEU A 499 -5.84 5.31 6.64
N ARG A 500 -6.83 5.03 5.79
CA ARG A 500 -7.55 3.75 5.76
C ARG A 500 -6.73 2.61 5.14
N THR A 501 -5.74 2.91 4.29
CA THR A 501 -4.85 1.87 3.73
C THR A 501 -3.46 1.91 4.36
N HIS A 502 -2.69 2.98 4.16
CA HIS A 502 -1.29 3.03 4.60
C HIS A 502 -1.14 2.98 6.13
N CYS A 503 -1.77 3.90 6.84
CA CYS A 503 -1.61 4.04 8.29
C CYS A 503 -2.28 2.90 9.06
N ALA A 504 -3.52 2.55 8.71
CA ALA A 504 -4.25 1.50 9.41
C ALA A 504 -3.61 0.12 9.22
N THR A 505 -2.92 -0.13 8.10
CA THR A 505 -2.27 -1.43 7.84
C THR A 505 -0.96 -1.61 8.61
N GLU A 506 -0.18 -0.54 8.79
CA GLU A 506 1.16 -0.63 9.41
C GLU A 506 1.16 -1.30 10.81
N PRO A 507 0.23 -1.01 11.74
CA PRO A 507 0.10 -1.72 13.00
C PRO A 507 -0.07 -3.24 12.87
N TYR A 508 -0.79 -3.72 11.87
CA TYR A 508 -0.98 -5.16 11.63
C TYR A 508 0.33 -5.83 11.22
N ILE A 509 1.13 -5.14 10.41
CA ILE A 509 2.45 -5.62 9.98
C ILE A 509 3.38 -5.75 11.18
N ILE A 510 3.44 -4.71 12.01
CA ILE A 510 4.24 -4.69 13.23
C ILE A 510 3.77 -5.81 14.17
N ALA A 511 2.47 -5.94 14.40
CA ALA A 511 1.89 -6.98 15.27
C ALA A 511 2.21 -8.39 14.77
N ALA A 512 2.02 -8.65 13.47
CA ALA A 512 2.28 -9.95 12.87
C ALA A 512 3.74 -10.37 13.01
N ASN A 513 4.69 -9.46 12.72
CA ASN A 513 6.13 -9.76 12.87
C ASN A 513 6.55 -9.93 14.34
N ARG A 514 5.89 -9.23 15.28
CA ARG A 514 6.20 -9.34 16.72
C ARG A 514 5.63 -10.60 17.38
N GLN A 515 4.50 -11.10 16.90
CA GLN A 515 3.70 -12.09 17.64
C GLN A 515 3.49 -13.41 16.89
N LEU A 516 3.62 -13.43 15.57
CA LEU A 516 3.39 -14.62 14.76
C LEU A 516 4.71 -15.05 14.13
N SER A 517 5.20 -16.23 14.52
CA SER A 517 6.39 -16.84 13.91
C SER A 517 6.17 -17.02 12.40
N ALA A 518 7.26 -17.06 11.61
CA ALA A 518 7.21 -17.40 10.18
C ALA A 518 6.61 -18.79 9.90
N MET A 519 6.51 -19.67 10.91
CA MET A 519 5.80 -20.94 10.86
C MET A 519 4.29 -20.81 11.07
N HIS A 520 3.79 -19.69 11.58
CA HIS A 520 2.38 -19.54 11.91
C HIS A 520 1.52 -19.45 10.63
N PRO A 521 0.42 -20.22 10.51
CA PRO A 521 -0.41 -20.21 9.30
C PRO A 521 -0.95 -18.81 8.97
N ILE A 522 -1.42 -18.08 9.98
CA ILE A 522 -1.90 -16.69 9.80
C ILE A 522 -0.77 -15.74 9.37
N TYR A 523 0.47 -15.91 9.85
CA TYR A 523 1.58 -15.10 9.35
C TYR A 523 1.81 -15.35 7.86
N ARG A 524 1.83 -16.62 7.44
CA ARG A 524 2.01 -16.99 6.04
C ARG A 524 0.89 -16.47 5.14
N LEU A 525 -0.34 -16.47 5.65
CA LEU A 525 -1.50 -15.91 4.96
C LEU A 525 -1.36 -14.40 4.77
N LEU A 526 -0.97 -13.66 5.80
CA LEU A 526 -0.96 -12.19 5.78
C LEU A 526 0.32 -11.60 5.16
N HIS A 527 1.47 -12.26 5.33
CA HIS A 527 2.78 -11.71 4.95
C HIS A 527 2.89 -11.22 3.49
N PRO A 528 2.32 -11.90 2.47
CA PRO A 528 2.31 -11.38 1.10
C PRO A 528 1.61 -10.01 0.96
N HIS A 529 0.60 -9.73 1.79
CA HIS A 529 -0.17 -8.49 1.78
C HIS A 529 0.54 -7.32 2.47
N PHE A 530 1.64 -7.57 3.18
CA PHE A 530 2.43 -6.56 3.89
C PHE A 530 3.58 -5.98 3.05
N ARG A 531 3.74 -6.48 1.82
CA ARG A 531 4.91 -6.20 1.00
C ARG A 531 5.04 -4.71 0.73
N TYR A 532 6.20 -4.16 1.10
CA TYR A 532 6.62 -2.77 0.89
C TYR A 532 5.86 -1.68 1.66
N THR A 533 4.76 -2.00 2.36
CA THR A 533 3.94 -0.99 3.07
C THR A 533 4.74 -0.19 4.10
N MET A 534 5.52 -0.84 4.98
CA MET A 534 6.35 -0.12 5.97
C MET A 534 7.43 0.76 5.30
N LYS A 535 7.98 0.31 4.17
CA LYS A 535 9.01 1.04 3.43
C LYS A 535 8.42 2.30 2.80
N ILE A 536 7.29 2.18 2.11
CA ILE A 536 6.63 3.35 1.49
C ILE A 536 6.07 4.30 2.57
N ASN A 537 5.55 3.79 3.69
CA ASN A 537 5.08 4.65 4.78
C ASN A 537 6.24 5.43 5.42
N ALA A 538 7.39 4.79 5.65
CA ALA A 538 8.58 5.48 6.16
C ALA A 538 9.08 6.54 5.18
N GLU A 539 8.99 6.29 3.87
CA GLU A 539 9.32 7.26 2.83
C GLU A 539 8.33 8.43 2.79
N ALA A 540 7.03 8.15 2.86
CA ALA A 540 5.98 9.16 2.93
C ALA A 540 6.16 10.11 4.13
N ARG A 541 6.56 9.57 5.29
CA ARG A 541 6.90 10.39 6.47
C ARG A 541 8.11 11.31 6.26
N ASN A 542 9.02 11.01 5.33
CA ASN A 542 10.22 11.82 5.11
C ASN A 542 10.04 12.94 4.06
N PHE A 543 9.13 12.78 3.09
CA PHE A 543 8.98 13.77 2.01
C PHE A 543 7.54 14.09 1.57
N LEU A 544 6.56 13.24 1.89
CA LEU A 544 5.18 13.38 1.42
C LEU A 544 4.31 14.14 2.44
N ILE A 545 4.26 13.63 3.68
CA ILE A 545 3.34 14.10 4.73
C ILE A 545 4.04 14.79 5.91
N ASN A 546 5.35 14.99 5.83
CA ASN A 546 6.08 15.83 6.77
C ASN A 546 5.71 17.31 6.60
N ALA A 547 6.08 18.12 7.59
CA ALA A 547 6.04 19.58 7.52
C ALA A 547 6.72 20.06 6.23
N ASP A 548 6.04 20.94 5.49
CA ASP A 548 6.47 21.46 4.19
C ASP A 548 6.72 20.38 3.11
N GLY A 549 6.22 19.16 3.32
CA GLY A 549 6.24 18.07 2.35
C GLY A 549 5.28 18.33 1.18
N ILE A 550 5.20 17.35 0.27
CA ILE A 550 4.39 17.47 -0.95
C ILE A 550 2.91 17.71 -0.63
N ILE A 551 2.33 17.02 0.36
CA ILE A 551 0.90 17.17 0.69
C ILE A 551 0.60 18.58 1.21
N GLU A 552 1.36 19.09 2.17
CA GLU A 552 1.12 20.41 2.75
C GLU A 552 1.36 21.55 1.76
N THR A 553 2.24 21.34 0.78
CA THR A 553 2.57 22.37 -0.22
C THR A 553 1.61 22.37 -1.41
N THR A 554 0.89 21.27 -1.66
CA THR A 554 0.01 21.13 -2.85
C THR A 554 -1.48 21.01 -2.54
N PHE A 555 -1.88 20.67 -1.30
CA PHE A 555 -3.29 20.55 -0.90
C PHE A 555 -3.77 21.74 -0.07
N ALA A 556 -5.07 22.06 -0.19
CA ALA A 556 -5.67 23.26 0.41
C ALA A 556 -5.51 23.36 1.94
N LEU A 557 -5.54 22.22 2.65
CA LEU A 557 -5.42 22.16 4.11
C LEU A 557 -4.04 22.57 4.63
N GLY A 558 -3.00 22.53 3.78
CA GLY A 558 -1.64 22.88 4.17
C GLY A 558 -1.18 22.10 5.40
N LYS A 559 -0.66 22.81 6.39
CA LYS A 559 -0.17 22.25 7.65
C LYS A 559 -1.21 21.49 8.49
N TYR A 560 -2.51 21.71 8.25
CA TYR A 560 -3.59 21.03 8.99
C TYR A 560 -3.99 19.68 8.36
N SER A 561 -3.32 19.28 7.27
CA SER A 561 -3.68 18.06 6.51
C SER A 561 -3.64 16.80 7.39
N MET A 562 -2.58 16.63 8.17
CA MET A 562 -2.40 15.46 9.02
C MET A 562 -3.25 15.51 10.30
N GLU A 563 -3.63 16.71 10.74
CA GLU A 563 -4.57 16.87 11.85
C GLU A 563 -5.99 16.44 11.45
N LEU A 564 -6.42 16.80 10.23
CA LEU A 564 -7.70 16.34 9.68
C LEU A 564 -7.80 14.80 9.68
N SER A 565 -6.74 14.10 9.28
CA SER A 565 -6.75 12.64 9.28
C SER A 565 -6.86 12.07 10.69
N SER A 566 -6.29 12.73 11.70
CA SER A 566 -6.45 12.34 13.10
C SER A 566 -7.89 12.55 13.61
N VAL A 567 -8.53 13.67 13.26
CA VAL A 567 -9.94 13.91 13.61
C VAL A 567 -10.85 12.84 13.01
N ILE A 568 -10.62 12.45 11.76
CA ILE A 568 -11.38 11.36 11.13
C ILE A 568 -11.11 10.01 11.81
N TYR A 569 -9.86 9.74 12.15
CA TYR A 569 -9.51 8.49 12.84
C TYR A 569 -10.25 8.36 14.17
N ASP A 570 -10.29 9.44 14.95
CA ASP A 570 -11.00 9.48 16.23
C ASP A 570 -12.52 9.30 16.07
N LYS A 571 -13.13 10.05 15.14
CA LYS A 571 -14.59 10.16 15.04
C LYS A 571 -15.27 9.10 14.18
N HIS A 572 -14.58 8.59 13.16
CA HIS A 572 -15.24 7.79 12.10
C HIS A 572 -14.57 6.45 11.82
N TRP A 573 -13.27 6.29 12.11
CA TRP A 573 -12.58 5.05 11.78
C TRP A 573 -13.03 3.90 12.70
N ARG A 574 -13.42 2.79 12.08
CA ARG A 574 -13.93 1.60 12.76
C ARG A 574 -13.50 0.36 11.99
N PHE A 575 -12.69 -0.48 12.61
CA PHE A 575 -12.17 -1.69 11.97
C PHE A 575 -13.29 -2.61 11.43
N ASP A 576 -14.38 -2.74 12.17
CA ASP A 576 -15.55 -3.54 11.81
C ASP A 576 -16.37 -2.94 10.65
N HIS A 577 -16.13 -1.67 10.28
CA HIS A 577 -16.78 -1.02 9.15
C HIS A 577 -15.94 -1.06 7.87
N GLU A 578 -14.66 -1.41 7.93
CA GLU A 578 -13.77 -1.46 6.75
C GLU A 578 -14.07 -2.62 5.79
N GLY A 579 -14.87 -3.61 6.23
CA GLY A 579 -15.37 -4.65 5.34
C GLY A 579 -16.34 -4.08 4.31
N LEU A 580 -16.06 -4.29 3.01
CA LEU A 580 -16.82 -3.70 1.90
C LEU A 580 -18.36 -3.79 2.04
N PRO A 581 -18.98 -4.93 2.44
CA PRO A 581 -20.43 -4.98 2.62
C PRO A 581 -20.93 -4.05 3.73
N LYS A 582 -20.19 -3.93 4.84
CA LYS A 582 -20.58 -3.08 5.97
C LYS A 582 -20.38 -1.60 5.63
N ASP A 583 -19.28 -1.27 4.95
CA ASP A 583 -19.01 0.08 4.42
C ASP A 583 -20.16 0.55 3.49
N LEU A 584 -20.64 -0.33 2.59
CA LEU A 584 -21.75 -0.03 1.68
C LEU A 584 -23.10 0.14 2.37
N ILE A 585 -23.35 -0.53 3.50
CA ILE A 585 -24.64 -0.47 4.23
C ILE A 585 -24.75 0.80 5.08
N ILE A 586 -23.62 1.29 5.60
CA ILE A 586 -23.59 2.46 6.49
C ILE A 586 -23.69 3.78 5.70
N ARG A 587 -23.22 3.77 4.45
CA ARG A 587 -23.34 4.88 3.51
C ARG A 587 -24.71 4.87 2.86
#